data_AF-A0A0R3R324-F1
#
_entry.id   AF-A0A0R3R324-F1
#
_cell.length_a   1.000
_cell.length_b   1.000
_cell.length_c   1.000
_cell.angle_alpha   90.00
_cell.angle_beta   90.00
_cell.angle_gamma   90.00
#
_symmetry.space_group_name_H-M   'P 1'
#
loop_
_entity.id
_entity.type
_entity.pdbx_description
1 polymer ?
#
loop_
_entity_poly.entity_id
_entity_poly.type
_entity_poly.pdbx_seq_one_letter_code
_entity_poly.pdbx_strand_id
1 'polypeptide(L)'
;MGVLLLNFLQLYGQEFNYMKTALRIHSGGAYVCKDEILVQMNRPSNSMLCIEDPLQPGNDIGRCSHNIQLVRQAFEHAFATLCAVFVRSREYSSVWRARYHGSLLSLILHISPRMIRYRNWLKGRVLSDGTSSPSLSKASTPETFSPPLLNTSLISHVSSPNV
;
A
#
# COMPACT_ATOMS: atom_id res chain seq x y z
N MET A 1 3.88 17.94 -5.93
CA MET A 1 3.29 16.58 -5.81
C MET A 1 4.24 15.51 -5.27
N GLY A 2 5.56 15.54 -5.53
CA GLY A 2 6.49 14.54 -4.97
C GLY A 2 6.66 14.58 -3.44
N VAL A 3 6.72 15.78 -2.84
CA VAL A 3 6.88 15.94 -1.38
C VAL A 3 5.68 15.43 -0.59
N LEU A 4 4.44 15.59 -1.11
CA LEU A 4 3.25 15.07 -0.45
C LEU A 4 3.28 13.54 -0.34
N LEU A 5 3.74 12.85 -1.39
CA LEU A 5 3.91 11.40 -1.36
C LEU A 5 4.97 10.98 -0.33
N LEU A 6 6.11 11.69 -0.28
CA LEU A 6 7.15 11.43 0.72
C LEU A 6 6.61 11.61 2.14
N ASN A 7 5.93 12.73 2.42
CA ASN A 7 5.35 13.02 3.73
C ASN A 7 4.28 11.98 4.11
N PHE A 8 3.46 11.55 3.15
CA PHE A 8 2.47 10.50 3.39
C PHE A 8 3.14 9.18 3.79
N LEU A 9 4.16 8.74 3.06
CA LEU A 9 4.89 7.51 3.34
C LEU A 9 5.67 7.59 4.65
N GLN A 10 6.27 8.74 4.96
CA GLN A 10 6.96 8.99 6.22
C GLN A 10 5.99 8.92 7.41
N LEU A 11 4.89 9.65 7.32
CA LEU A 11 3.90 9.72 8.37
C LEU A 11 3.34 8.33 8.67
N TYR A 12 2.81 7.62 7.67
CA TYR A 12 2.19 6.32 7.91
C TYR A 12 3.18 5.14 7.97
N GLY A 13 4.43 5.33 7.55
CA GLY A 13 5.49 4.33 7.72
C GLY A 13 6.17 4.40 9.08
N GLN A 14 6.39 5.60 9.62
CA GLN A 14 7.29 5.82 10.76
C GLN A 14 6.67 6.62 11.91
N GLU A 15 5.93 7.69 11.63
CA GLU A 15 5.56 8.69 12.66
C GLU A 15 4.16 8.49 13.25
N PHE A 16 3.24 7.86 12.51
CA PHE A 16 1.86 7.66 12.93
C PHE A 16 1.77 6.66 14.09
N ASN A 17 1.18 7.09 15.20
CA ASN A 17 1.02 6.25 16.38
C ASN A 17 -0.23 5.36 16.27
N TYR A 18 -0.09 4.22 15.60
CA TYR A 18 -1.14 3.21 15.44
C TYR A 18 -1.76 2.72 16.77
N MET A 19 -1.03 2.83 17.88
CA MET A 19 -1.53 2.36 19.19
C MET A 19 -2.46 3.37 19.85
N LYS A 20 -2.20 4.66 19.71
CA LYS A 20 -2.91 5.72 20.45
C LYS A 20 -3.77 6.64 19.59
N THR A 21 -3.56 6.65 18.27
CA THR A 21 -4.23 7.59 17.36
C THR A 21 -5.25 6.86 16.50
N ALA A 22 -6.44 7.45 16.38
CA ALA A 22 -7.48 7.05 15.44
C ALA A 22 -7.72 8.15 14.40
N LEU A 23 -8.19 7.76 13.21
CA LEU A 23 -8.53 8.67 12.13
C LEU A 23 -10.03 8.94 12.15
N ARG A 24 -10.40 10.20 12.37
CA ARG A 24 -11.78 10.65 12.30
C ARG A 24 -12.04 11.29 10.95
N ILE A 25 -13.09 10.86 10.25
CA ILE A 25 -13.45 11.32 8.91
C ILE A 25 -14.77 12.09 8.96
N HIS A 26 -14.90 13.04 9.87
CA HIS A 26 -16.03 13.98 9.92
C HIS A 26 -15.51 15.41 10.00
N SER A 27 -16.31 16.37 9.52
CA SER A 27 -16.02 17.81 9.64
C SER A 27 -14.63 18.26 9.14
N GLY A 28 -14.12 17.67 8.06
CA GLY A 28 -12.79 17.96 7.52
C GLY A 28 -11.67 17.03 7.99
N GLY A 29 -11.97 16.12 8.92
CA GLY A 29 -11.08 15.06 9.38
C GLY A 29 -10.14 15.48 10.51
N ALA A 30 -9.81 14.55 11.41
CA ALA A 30 -8.95 14.82 12.55
C ALA A 30 -8.19 13.59 13.04
N TYR A 31 -7.07 13.82 13.72
CA TYR A 31 -6.44 12.83 14.58
C TYR A 31 -7.01 12.97 15.99
N VAL A 32 -7.45 11.85 16.53
CA VAL A 32 -8.09 11.81 17.85
C VAL A 32 -7.50 10.68 18.68
N CYS A 33 -7.65 10.77 20.00
CA CYS A 33 -7.24 9.69 20.87
C CYS A 33 -8.10 8.46 20.60
N LYS A 34 -7.46 7.30 20.47
CA LYS A 34 -8.14 6.04 20.19
C LYS A 34 -9.09 5.67 21.33
N ASP A 35 -8.71 5.96 22.57
CA ASP A 35 -9.55 5.70 23.74
C ASP A 35 -10.86 6.50 23.69
N GLU A 36 -10.83 7.75 23.20
CA GLU A 36 -12.04 8.57 23.02
C GLU A 36 -13.00 7.95 21.98
N ILE A 37 -12.47 7.42 20.89
CA ILE A 37 -13.24 6.75 19.85
C ILE A 37 -13.81 5.43 20.37
N LEU A 38 -13.02 4.63 21.10
CA LEU A 38 -13.45 3.33 21.61
C LEU A 38 -14.64 3.42 22.57
N VAL A 39 -14.74 4.49 23.36
CA VAL A 39 -15.89 4.76 24.24
C VAL A 39 -17.17 5.00 23.44
N GLN A 40 -17.05 5.56 22.24
CA GLN A 40 -18.18 5.88 21.35
C GLN A 40 -18.57 4.69 20.46
N MET A 41 -17.79 3.61 20.46
CA MET A 41 -17.95 2.48 19.56
C MET A 41 -18.88 1.42 20.16
N ASN A 42 -19.89 1.00 19.40
CA ASN A 42 -20.79 -0.08 19.80
C ASN A 42 -20.07 -1.43 19.97
N ARG A 43 -18.94 -1.61 19.30
CA ARG A 43 -18.10 -2.81 19.37
C ARG A 43 -16.63 -2.38 19.42
N PRO A 44 -16.06 -2.14 20.60
CA PRO A 44 -14.66 -1.75 20.72
C PRO A 44 -13.77 -2.85 20.12
N SER A 45 -12.74 -2.44 19.38
CA SER A 45 -11.78 -3.36 18.78
C SER A 45 -10.37 -2.99 19.22
N ASN A 46 -9.56 -4.02 19.52
CA ASN A 46 -8.13 -3.88 19.73
C ASN A 46 -7.36 -3.85 18.39
N SER A 47 -8.01 -3.42 17.31
CA SER A 47 -7.41 -3.27 15.99
C SER A 47 -6.23 -2.31 16.05
N MET A 48 -5.13 -2.59 15.36
CA MET A 48 -4.00 -1.65 15.29
C MET A 48 -4.32 -0.40 14.46
N LEU A 49 -5.33 -0.47 13.60
CA LEU A 49 -5.82 0.67 12.82
C LEU A 49 -7.26 0.96 13.22
N CYS A 50 -7.51 2.20 13.60
CA CYS A 50 -8.85 2.67 13.90
C CYS A 50 -9.19 3.85 12.99
N ILE A 51 -10.26 3.71 12.20
CA ILE A 51 -10.76 4.74 11.30
C ILE A 51 -12.27 4.81 11.46
N GLU A 52 -12.76 5.99 11.80
CA GLU A 52 -14.19 6.28 11.93
C GLU A 52 -14.86 6.26 10.55
N ASP A 53 -15.96 5.51 10.45
CA ASP A 53 -16.82 5.53 9.27
C ASP A 53 -17.59 6.87 9.18
N PRO A 54 -17.43 7.66 8.10
CA PRO A 54 -18.15 8.93 7.94
C PRO A 54 -19.67 8.76 7.85
N LEU A 55 -20.16 7.60 7.44
CA LEU A 55 -21.59 7.31 7.26
C LEU A 55 -22.20 6.63 8.49
N GLN A 56 -21.37 5.96 9.30
CA GLN A 56 -21.82 5.21 10.47
C GLN A 56 -20.95 5.53 11.71
N PRO A 57 -21.26 6.62 12.44
CA PRO A 57 -20.56 6.96 13.68
C PRO A 57 -20.53 5.77 14.65
N GLY A 58 -19.36 5.51 15.26
CA GLY A 58 -19.17 4.36 16.15
C GLY A 58 -18.95 3.03 15.41
N ASN A 59 -18.75 3.05 14.09
CA ASN A 59 -18.20 1.93 13.32
C ASN A 59 -16.71 2.19 12.98
N ASP A 60 -15.86 1.19 13.24
CA ASP A 60 -14.43 1.23 12.91
C ASP A 60 -14.17 0.39 11.66
N ILE A 61 -13.87 1.06 10.55
CA ILE A 61 -13.57 0.39 9.27
C ILE A 61 -12.16 -0.23 9.26
N GLY A 62 -11.27 0.21 10.15
CA GLY A 62 -9.92 -0.32 10.31
C GLY A 62 -9.89 -1.70 10.99
N ARG A 63 -11.00 -2.10 11.62
CA ARG A 63 -11.13 -3.31 12.45
C ARG A 63 -10.62 -4.60 11.79
N CYS A 64 -10.93 -4.80 10.52
CA CYS A 64 -10.58 -6.01 9.78
C CYS A 64 -9.17 -5.97 9.17
N SER A 65 -8.40 -4.89 9.38
CA SER A 65 -7.05 -4.71 8.83
C SER A 65 -5.99 -5.45 9.66
N HIS A 66 -6.13 -6.77 9.82
CA HIS A 66 -5.28 -7.60 10.68
C HIS A 66 -3.79 -7.58 10.31
N ASN A 67 -3.45 -7.24 9.07
CA ASN A 67 -2.08 -7.17 8.56
C ASN A 67 -1.55 -5.74 8.39
N ILE A 68 -2.10 -4.77 9.14
CA ILE A 68 -1.68 -3.36 9.01
C ILE A 68 -0.18 -3.16 9.28
N GLN A 69 0.47 -3.99 10.10
CA GLN A 69 1.93 -3.93 10.27
C GLN A 69 2.68 -4.11 8.95
N LEU A 70 2.22 -4.99 8.05
CA LEU A 70 2.85 -5.19 6.74
C LEU A 70 2.69 -3.94 5.87
N VAL A 71 1.54 -3.27 5.94
CA VAL A 71 1.30 -2.02 5.22
C VAL A 71 2.22 -0.91 5.75
N ARG A 72 2.38 -0.80 7.08
CA ARG A 72 3.31 0.15 7.71
C ARG A 72 4.75 -0.07 7.22
N GLN A 73 5.22 -1.32 7.24
CA GLN A 73 6.55 -1.69 6.75
C GLN A 73 6.73 -1.38 5.26
N ALA A 74 5.70 -1.62 4.44
CA ALA A 74 5.74 -1.30 3.02
C ALA A 74 5.87 0.22 2.78
N PHE A 75 5.15 1.05 3.55
CA PHE A 75 5.26 2.50 3.48
C PHE A 75 6.64 2.99 3.92
N GLU A 76 7.17 2.45 5.03
CA GLU A 76 8.53 2.74 5.51
C GLU A 76 9.59 2.42 4.44
N HIS A 77 9.52 1.22 3.86
CA HIS A 77 10.45 0.81 2.80
C HIS A 77 10.35 1.72 1.57
N ALA A 78 9.12 2.08 1.16
CA ALA A 78 8.90 2.98 0.04
C ALA A 78 9.48 4.38 0.30
N PHE A 79 9.28 4.93 1.51
CA PHE A 79 9.88 6.19 1.93
C PHE A 79 11.42 6.14 1.87
N ALA A 80 12.03 5.13 2.48
CA ALA A 80 13.47 4.96 2.50
C ALA A 80 14.07 4.84 1.08
N THR A 81 13.40 4.10 0.19
CA THR A 81 13.79 3.92 -1.21
C THR A 81 13.79 5.25 -1.95
N LEU A 82 12.71 6.04 -1.84
CA LEU A 82 12.63 7.34 -2.51
C LEU A 82 13.63 8.35 -1.93
N CYS A 83 13.80 8.41 -0.61
CA CYS A 83 14.78 9.27 0.03
C CYS A 83 16.22 8.95 -0.38
N ALA A 84 16.56 7.67 -0.59
CA ALA A 84 17.87 7.29 -1.11
C ALA A 84 18.15 7.88 -2.51
N VAL A 85 17.12 8.04 -3.35
CA VAL A 85 17.24 8.64 -4.68
C VAL A 85 17.31 10.17 -4.61
N PHE A 86 16.47 10.80 -3.80
CA PHE A 86 16.33 12.26 -3.76
C PHE A 86 17.33 12.97 -2.84
N VAL A 87 17.59 12.45 -1.64
CA VAL A 87 18.34 13.16 -0.59
C VAL A 87 19.83 12.81 -0.62
N ARG A 88 20.18 11.55 -0.93
CA ARG A 88 21.60 11.09 -0.96
C ARG A 88 22.32 11.37 -2.29
N SER A 89 21.77 12.23 -3.13
CA SER A 89 22.06 12.31 -4.57
C SER A 89 23.42 12.91 -4.97
N ARG A 90 24.29 13.36 -4.06
CA ARG A 90 25.57 13.95 -4.48
C ARG A 90 26.75 12.98 -4.60
N GLU A 91 26.79 11.88 -3.84
CA GLU A 91 27.99 11.03 -3.77
C GLU A 91 27.79 9.59 -4.29
N TYR A 92 26.56 9.06 -4.28
CA TYR A 92 26.27 7.65 -4.65
C TYR A 92 25.37 7.49 -5.89
N SER A 93 25.24 8.55 -6.67
CA SER A 93 24.23 8.71 -7.73
C SER A 93 24.44 7.76 -8.94
N SER A 94 25.63 7.18 -9.13
CA SER A 94 25.92 6.26 -10.25
C SER A 94 25.23 4.89 -10.12
N VAL A 95 25.14 4.33 -8.91
CA VAL A 95 24.63 2.96 -8.68
C VAL A 95 23.12 2.88 -8.90
N TRP A 96 22.36 3.86 -8.42
CA TRP A 96 20.92 3.89 -8.56
C TRP A 96 20.49 4.29 -9.97
N ARG A 97 21.21 5.23 -10.61
CA ARG A 97 21.00 5.56 -12.03
C ARG A 97 21.19 4.35 -12.94
N ALA A 98 22.16 3.47 -12.64
CA ALA A 98 22.36 2.24 -13.42
C ALA A 98 21.18 1.25 -13.34
N ARG A 99 20.41 1.26 -12.24
CA ARG A 99 19.22 0.42 -12.06
C ARG A 99 17.91 1.11 -12.39
N TYR A 100 17.96 2.39 -12.73
CA TYR A 100 16.79 3.19 -13.06
C TYR A 100 16.49 3.09 -14.55
N HIS A 101 15.44 2.35 -14.91
CA HIS A 101 15.06 2.09 -16.29
C HIS A 101 13.76 2.78 -16.74
N GLY A 102 13.26 3.78 -15.99
CA GLY A 102 12.01 4.43 -16.39
C GLY A 102 11.40 5.39 -15.38
N SER A 103 10.55 4.89 -14.48
CA SER A 103 9.71 5.71 -13.59
C SER A 103 10.14 5.58 -12.13
N LEU A 104 10.18 6.70 -11.40
CA LEU A 104 10.49 6.66 -9.95
C LEU A 104 9.47 5.83 -9.16
N LEU A 105 8.23 5.79 -9.67
CA LEU A 105 7.19 4.98 -9.07
C LEU A 105 7.45 3.48 -9.23
N SER A 106 8.19 3.05 -10.26
CA SER A 106 8.54 1.63 -10.42
C SER A 106 9.54 1.14 -9.37
N LEU A 107 10.21 2.03 -8.63
CA LEU A 107 11.10 1.66 -7.53
C LEU A 107 10.32 1.19 -6.30
N ILE A 108 9.12 1.73 -6.09
CA ILE A 108 8.28 1.39 -4.93
C ILE A 108 7.05 0.57 -5.30
N LEU A 109 6.65 0.55 -6.58
CA LEU A 109 5.59 -0.29 -7.10
C LEU A 109 6.15 -1.36 -8.03
N HIS A 110 6.07 -2.61 -7.59
CA HIS A 110 6.38 -3.75 -8.45
C HIS A 110 5.19 -4.03 -9.37
N ILE A 111 5.35 -3.73 -10.66
CA ILE A 111 4.40 -4.13 -11.70
C ILE A 111 4.98 -5.34 -12.43
N SER A 112 4.42 -6.52 -12.17
CA SER A 112 4.84 -7.73 -12.88
C SER A 112 4.61 -7.61 -14.39
N PRO A 113 5.51 -8.12 -15.25
CA PRO A 113 5.28 -8.23 -16.69
C PRO A 113 3.97 -8.96 -17.03
N ARG A 114 3.50 -9.89 -16.18
CA ARG A 114 2.19 -10.54 -16.33
C ARG A 114 1.04 -9.52 -16.30
N MET A 115 1.07 -8.58 -15.37
CA MET A 115 0.04 -7.54 -15.22
C MET A 115 0.08 -6.56 -16.40
N ILE A 116 1.27 -6.24 -16.90
CA ILE A 116 1.44 -5.40 -18.11
C ILE A 116 0.80 -6.09 -19.32
N ARG A 117 1.11 -7.37 -19.52
CA ARG A 117 0.50 -8.18 -20.61
C ARG A 117 -1.02 -8.24 -20.49
N TYR A 118 -1.55 -8.49 -19.30
CA TYR A 118 -2.99 -8.53 -19.07
C TYR A 118 -3.69 -7.21 -19.40
N ARG A 119 -3.12 -6.08 -18.95
CA ARG A 119 -3.66 -4.75 -19.25
C ARG A 119 -3.62 -4.42 -20.75
N ASN A 120 -2.55 -4.81 -21.45
CA ASN A 120 -2.46 -4.61 -22.89
C ASN A 120 -3.48 -5.47 -23.65
N TRP A 121 -3.71 -6.70 -23.20
CA TRP A 121 -4.76 -7.56 -23.74
C TRP A 121 -6.16 -6.94 -23.55
N LEU A 122 -6.48 -6.44 -22.35
CA LEU A 122 -7.74 -5.74 -22.08
C LEU A 122 -7.92 -4.51 -23.01
N LYS A 123 -6.88 -3.69 -23.17
CA LYS A 123 -6.91 -2.52 -24.06
C LYS A 123 -7.16 -2.93 -25.50
N GLY A 124 -6.49 -3.98 -25.99
CA GLY A 124 -6.70 -4.50 -27.34
C GLY A 124 -8.15 -4.92 -27.56
N ARG A 125 -8.77 -5.59 -26.58
CA ARG A 125 -10.15 -6.07 -26.66
C ARG A 125 -11.18 -4.93 -26.60
N VAL A 126 -11.02 -3.99 -25.67
CA VAL A 126 -11.95 -2.85 -25.50
C VAL A 126 -11.88 -1.89 -26.69
N LEU A 127 -10.71 -1.71 -27.28
CA LEU A 127 -10.55 -0.87 -28.47
C LEU A 127 -10.95 -1.58 -29.77
N SER A 128 -10.98 -2.92 -29.79
CA SER A 128 -11.47 -3.70 -30.94
C SER A 128 -12.98 -3.96 -30.92
N ASP A 129 -13.61 -4.06 -29.74
CA ASP A 129 -15.03 -4.44 -29.57
C ASP A 129 -16.03 -3.27 -29.73
N GLY A 130 -15.73 -2.26 -30.56
CA GLY A 130 -16.66 -1.17 -30.89
C GLY A 130 -17.99 -1.61 -31.55
N THR A 131 -18.15 -2.90 -31.88
CA THR A 131 -19.32 -3.44 -32.60
C THR A 131 -19.91 -4.75 -32.08
N SER A 132 -19.46 -5.32 -30.95
CA SER A 132 -20.13 -6.51 -30.39
C SER A 132 -19.90 -6.72 -28.90
N SER A 133 -20.97 -7.04 -28.17
CA SER A 133 -20.96 -7.37 -26.74
C SER A 133 -20.01 -8.54 -26.43
N PRO A 134 -19.13 -8.45 -25.43
CA PRO A 134 -18.11 -9.46 -25.19
C PRO A 134 -18.74 -10.72 -24.58
N SER A 135 -18.81 -11.81 -25.34
CA SER A 135 -19.05 -13.15 -24.82
C SER A 135 -17.75 -13.75 -24.29
N LEU A 136 -17.84 -14.43 -23.14
CA LEU A 136 -16.70 -14.98 -22.41
C LEU A 136 -16.31 -16.34 -23.02
N SER A 137 -15.40 -16.37 -24.00
CA SER A 137 -14.81 -17.63 -24.45
C SER A 137 -13.74 -18.10 -23.45
N LYS A 138 -13.91 -19.33 -22.93
CA LYS A 138 -13.00 -19.98 -21.96
C LYS A 138 -11.56 -20.14 -22.47
N ALA A 139 -11.32 -19.95 -23.76
CA ALA A 139 -10.02 -20.15 -24.41
C ALA A 139 -9.10 -18.91 -24.36
N SER A 140 -9.56 -17.77 -23.80
CA SER A 140 -8.80 -16.51 -23.78
C SER A 140 -8.57 -15.95 -22.37
N THR A 141 -8.86 -16.73 -21.33
CA THR A 141 -8.63 -16.32 -19.94
C THR A 141 -7.17 -16.51 -19.55
N PRO A 142 -6.54 -15.56 -18.82
CA PRO A 142 -5.18 -15.71 -18.27
C PRO A 142 -5.14 -16.67 -17.06
N GLU A 143 -6.02 -17.67 -17.06
CA GLU A 143 -6.21 -18.69 -16.03
C GLU A 143 -5.44 -19.96 -16.41
N THR A 144 -4.10 -19.86 -16.41
CA THR A 144 -3.22 -21.03 -16.22
C THR A 144 -1.93 -20.65 -15.50
N PHE A 145 -1.97 -19.63 -14.64
CA PHE A 145 -0.82 -19.30 -13.82
C PHE A 145 -1.29 -19.07 -12.40
N SER A 146 -1.04 -20.09 -11.56
CA SER A 146 -1.23 -20.14 -10.12
C SER A 146 -0.84 -18.82 -9.44
N PRO A 147 -1.46 -18.48 -8.31
CA PRO A 147 -1.07 -17.30 -7.54
C PRO A 147 0.42 -17.42 -7.16
N PRO A 148 1.23 -16.35 -7.30
CA PRO A 148 2.57 -16.38 -6.75
C PRO A 148 2.46 -16.48 -5.24
N LEU A 149 3.09 -17.50 -4.64
CA LEU A 149 3.32 -17.52 -3.20
C LEU A 149 4.09 -16.24 -2.84
N LEU A 150 3.52 -15.43 -1.94
CA LEU A 150 4.25 -14.35 -1.29
C LEU A 150 5.47 -14.98 -0.61
N ASN A 151 6.65 -14.79 -1.19
CA ASN A 151 7.88 -15.30 -0.62
C ASN A 151 8.23 -14.50 0.64
N THR A 152 7.84 -15.01 1.79
CA THR A 152 8.10 -14.44 3.13
C THR A 152 9.56 -14.59 3.59
N SER A 153 10.42 -15.25 2.80
CA SER A 153 11.83 -15.50 3.18
C SER A 153 12.73 -14.25 3.19
N LEU A 154 12.28 -13.09 2.71
CA LEU A 154 13.02 -11.83 2.85
C LEU A 154 12.82 -11.14 4.22
N ILE A 155 11.98 -11.68 5.10
CA ILE A 155 11.62 -11.06 6.39
C ILE A 155 12.28 -11.78 7.59
N SER A 156 13.00 -12.90 7.40
CA SER A 156 13.51 -13.71 8.51
C SER A 156 14.89 -13.33 9.07
N HIS A 157 15.46 -12.18 8.72
CA HIS A 157 16.69 -11.70 9.36
C HIS A 157 16.46 -10.33 9.98
N VAL A 158 15.99 -10.33 11.23
CA VAL A 158 16.54 -9.61 12.40
C VAL A 158 15.54 -9.80 13.54
N SER A 159 15.80 -10.82 14.36
CA SER A 159 15.30 -10.96 15.73
C SER A 159 16.06 -12.11 16.40
N SER A 160 17.19 -11.77 17.02
CA SER A 160 17.71 -12.51 18.18
C SER A 160 18.12 -11.50 19.24
N PRO A 161 17.47 -11.48 20.42
CA PRO A 161 17.96 -10.76 21.58
C PRO A 161 19.06 -11.60 22.23
N ASN A 162 20.24 -11.01 22.43
CA ASN A 162 21.24 -11.57 23.34
C ASN A 162 20.73 -11.37 24.77
N VAL A 163 20.55 -12.49 25.47
CA VAL A 163 20.70 -12.60 26.93
C VAL A 163 22.18 -12.63 27.24
#